data_AF-A0A4R5FVE7-F1
#
_entry.id   AF-A0A4R5FVE7-F1
#
_cell.length_a   1.000
_cell.length_b   1.000
_cell.length_c   1.000
_cell.angle_alpha   90.00
_cell.angle_beta   90.00
_cell.angle_gamma   90.00
#
_symmetry.space_group_name_H-M   'P 1'
#
loop_
_entity.id
_entity.type
_entity.pdbx_description
1 polymer ?
#
loop_
_entity_poly.entity_id
_entity_poly.type
_entity_poly.pdbx_seq_one_letter_code
_entity_poly.pdbx_strand_id
1 'polypeptide(L)'
;MRPRPAICDACSRIRKRPNPAGTTSLDRVLPFCEAFPGGVPDQIYFGGFDHRQGYPGDGGVLFELREGGEPALAAYEQDTGERGVLRS
;
A
#
# COMPACT_ATOMS: atom_id res chain seq x y z
N MET A 1 0.99 -7.03 -16.67
CA MET A 1 1.04 -7.39 -15.24
C MET A 1 -0.03 -6.61 -14.50
N ARG A 2 -0.87 -7.26 -13.68
CA ARG A 2 -1.59 -6.53 -12.63
C ARG A 2 -0.57 -6.10 -11.57
N PRO A 3 -0.59 -4.84 -11.09
CA PRO A 3 0.23 -4.47 -9.95
C PRO A 3 -0.12 -5.37 -8.76
N ARG A 4 0.88 -5.79 -8.00
CA ARG A 4 0.68 -6.61 -6.81
C ARG A 4 -0.19 -5.86 -5.81
N PRO A 5 -1.11 -6.54 -5.10
CA PRO A 5 -1.94 -5.90 -4.09
C PRO A 5 -1.05 -5.37 -2.96
N ALA A 6 -1.28 -4.12 -2.56
CA ALA A 6 -0.63 -3.51 -1.40
C ALA A 6 -1.57 -3.61 -0.20
N ILE A 7 -1.04 -3.80 1.01
CA ILE A 7 -1.89 -3.69 2.21
C ILE A 7 -2.53 -2.31 2.34
N CYS A 8 -1.82 -1.28 1.86
CA CYS A 8 -2.31 0.08 1.78
C CYS A 8 -3.59 0.21 0.94
N ASP A 9 -3.88 -0.68 -0.01
CA ASP A 9 -5.12 -0.64 -0.81
C ASP A 9 -6.39 -0.96 0.01
N ALA A 10 -6.23 -1.64 1.14
CA ALA A 10 -7.30 -1.94 2.09
C ALA A 10 -7.45 -0.86 3.18
N CYS A 11 -6.55 0.13 3.24
CA CYS A 11 -6.50 1.11 4.33
C CYS A 11 -7.57 2.21 4.18
N SER A 12 -8.23 2.59 5.28
CA SER A 12 -9.20 3.70 5.34
C SER A 12 -8.56 5.06 5.09
N ARG A 13 -7.26 5.17 5.40
CA ARG A 13 -6.49 6.41 5.30
C ARG A 13 -5.89 6.65 3.92
N ILE A 14 -5.83 5.64 3.05
CA ILE A 14 -5.20 5.80 1.74
C ILE A 14 -6.06 6.68 0.83
N ARG A 15 -5.42 7.65 0.20
CA ARG A 15 -6.01 8.52 -0.82
C ARG A 15 -5.09 8.53 -2.04
N LYS A 16 -5.64 8.93 -3.18
CA LYS A 16 -4.94 8.98 -4.46
C LYS A 16 -5.13 10.36 -5.06
N ARG A 17 -4.03 11.00 -5.48
CA ARG A 17 -4.06 12.29 -6.17
C ARG A 17 -3.32 12.21 -7.50
N PRO A 18 -3.62 13.09 -8.48
CA PRO A 18 -2.82 13.21 -9.68
C PRO A 18 -1.36 13.50 -9.33
N ASN A 19 -0.43 12.80 -9.97
CA ASN A 19 0.99 13.04 -9.86
C ASN A 19 1.47 13.82 -11.10
N PRO A 20 1.70 15.13 -11.02
CA PRO A 20 2.19 15.91 -12.15
C PRO A 20 3.61 15.52 -12.56
N ALA A 21 4.38 14.89 -11.67
CA ALA A 21 5.71 14.38 -11.97
C ALA A 21 5.69 12.97 -12.58
N GLY A 22 4.51 12.34 -12.70
CA GLY A 22 4.38 10.98 -13.21
C GLY A 22 4.70 10.90 -14.70
N THR A 23 5.81 10.24 -15.02
CA THR A 23 6.26 10.04 -16.41
C THR A 23 5.72 8.76 -17.05
N THR A 24 5.19 7.83 -16.24
CA THR A 24 4.63 6.55 -16.68
C THR A 24 3.12 6.49 -16.42
N SER A 25 2.41 5.59 -17.11
CA SER A 25 0.97 5.35 -16.85
C SER A 25 0.68 4.85 -15.44
N LEU A 26 1.65 4.21 -14.77
CA LEU A 26 1.52 3.74 -13.38
C LEU A 26 1.76 4.87 -12.38
N ASP A 27 2.65 5.82 -12.71
CA ASP A 27 3.00 6.95 -11.85
C ASP A 27 2.04 8.13 -11.93
N ARG A 28 1.02 8.11 -12.80
CA ARG A 28 0.06 9.25 -12.94
C ARG A 28 -0.73 9.55 -11.68
N VAL A 29 -0.79 8.60 -10.75
CA VAL A 29 -1.54 8.69 -9.52
C VAL A 29 -0.61 8.41 -8.35
N LEU A 30 -0.48 9.38 -7.44
CA LEU A 30 0.33 9.24 -6.24
C LEU A 30 -0.57 8.81 -5.06
N PRO A 31 -0.35 7.61 -4.49
CA PRO A 31 -0.99 7.23 -3.24
C PRO A 31 -0.38 8.02 -2.08
N PHE A 32 -1.21 8.52 -1.17
CA PHE A 32 -0.78 9.27 0.01
C PHE A 32 -1.76 9.05 1.17
N CYS A 33 -1.32 9.28 2.39
CA CYS A 33 -2.15 9.21 3.60
C CYS A 33 -1.59 10.13 4.69
N GLU A 34 -2.19 10.13 5.87
CA GLU A 34 -1.72 10.95 7.00
C GLU A 34 -0.30 10.59 7.45
N ALA A 35 0.07 9.31 7.40
CA ALA A 35 1.44 8.85 7.68
C ALA A 35 2.47 9.42 6.68
N PHE A 36 2.06 9.54 5.41
CA PHE A 36 2.93 9.99 4.32
C PHE A 36 2.20 11.04 3.47
N PRO A 37 2.09 12.30 3.95
CA PRO A 37 1.34 13.35 3.25
C PRO A 37 1.99 13.75 1.92
N GLY A 38 3.31 13.51 1.78
CA GLY A 38 4.06 13.68 0.53
C GLY A 38 3.77 12.61 -0.52
N GLY A 39 3.28 11.43 -0.09
CA GLY A 39 3.14 10.23 -0.93
C GLY A 39 3.74 9.02 -0.25
N VAL A 40 3.07 7.86 -0.33
CA VAL A 40 3.57 6.61 0.23
C VAL A 40 4.76 6.15 -0.61
N PRO A 41 5.94 5.91 0.01
CA PRO A 41 7.11 5.39 -0.71
C PRO A 41 6.81 4.06 -1.41
N ASP A 42 7.38 3.85 -2.60
CA ASP A 42 7.16 2.62 -3.38
C ASP A 42 7.57 1.35 -2.63
N GLN A 43 8.59 1.40 -1.78
CA GLN A 43 9.00 0.25 -0.97
C GLN A 43 7.92 -0.16 0.06
N ILE A 44 7.07 0.79 0.47
CA ILE A 44 5.95 0.53 1.38
C ILE A 44 4.73 0.13 0.58
N TYR A 45 4.40 0.87 -0.48
CA TYR A 45 3.21 0.63 -1.28
C TYR A 45 3.34 -0.62 -2.17
N PHE A 46 4.45 -0.77 -2.90
CA PHE A 46 4.71 -1.91 -3.81
C PHE A 46 5.74 -2.91 -3.28
N GLY A 47 6.66 -2.48 -2.40
CA GLY A 47 7.76 -3.32 -1.90
C GLY A 47 7.33 -4.39 -0.88
N GLY A 48 6.06 -4.40 -0.49
CA GLY A 48 5.49 -5.43 0.38
C GLY A 48 5.85 -5.27 1.85
N PHE A 49 6.11 -4.04 2.30
CA PHE A 49 6.14 -3.74 3.73
C PHE A 49 4.71 -3.81 4.28
N ASP A 50 4.53 -4.59 5.35
CA ASP A 50 3.25 -4.69 6.03
C ASP A 50 3.04 -3.47 6.93
N HIS A 51 2.40 -2.43 6.39
CA HIS A 51 2.12 -1.18 7.10
C HIS A 51 1.02 -1.31 8.19
N ARG A 52 0.66 -2.54 8.61
CA ARG A 52 0.10 -2.77 9.95
C ARG A 52 1.15 -2.59 11.04
N GLN A 53 2.41 -2.78 10.69
CA GLN A 53 3.56 -2.47 11.54
C GLN A 53 3.93 -1.00 11.36
N GLY A 54 4.32 -0.36 12.46
CA GLY A 54 4.82 1.02 12.41
C GLY A 54 6.08 1.12 11.55
N TYR A 55 6.19 2.22 10.81
CA TYR A 55 7.32 2.51 9.94
C TYR A 55 8.02 3.81 10.37
N PRO A 56 9.37 3.88 10.42
CA PRO A 56 10.06 5.12 10.76
C PRO A 56 9.61 6.30 9.91
N GLY A 57 9.02 7.31 10.55
CA GLY A 57 8.51 8.51 9.89
C GLY A 57 7.01 8.49 9.55
N ASP A 58 6.27 7.45 9.92
CA ASP A 58 4.80 7.36 9.79
C ASP A 58 4.02 8.18 10.83
N GLY A 59 4.73 8.79 11.79
CA GLY A 59 4.12 9.57 12.88
C GLY A 59 3.28 8.74 13.86
N GLY A 60 3.44 7.41 13.88
CA GLY A 60 2.62 6.49 14.67
C GLY A 60 1.25 6.19 14.05
N VAL A 61 1.02 6.56 12.80
CA VAL A 61 -0.24 6.30 12.09
C VAL A 61 -0.24 4.87 11.55
N LEU A 62 -1.04 4.01 12.17
CA LEU A 62 -1.17 2.61 11.79
C LEU A 62 -2.27 2.36 10.76
N PHE A 63 -2.23 1.18 10.15
CA PHE A 63 -3.30 0.65 9.29
C PHE A 63 -4.66 0.61 10.02
N GLU A 64 -5.72 0.96 9.29
CA GLU A 64 -7.10 0.71 9.65
C GLU A 64 -7.84 0.25 8.41
N LEU A 65 -8.61 -0.83 8.53
CA LEU A 65 -9.34 -1.38 7.40
C LEU A 65 -10.47 -0.43 6.99
N ARG A 66 -10.57 -0.11 5.69
CA ARG A 66 -11.69 0.65 5.14
C ARG A 66 -12.93 -0.22 5.01
N GLU A 67 -14.11 0.38 5.12
CA GLU A 67 -15.37 -0.29 4.81
C GLU A 67 -15.36 -0.82 3.36
N GLY A 68 -15.65 -2.11 3.18
CA GLY A 68 -15.55 -2.80 1.88
C GLY A 68 -14.12 -3.10 1.42
N GLY A 69 -13.13 -2.92 2.31
CA GLY A 69 -11.71 -3.21 2.06
C GLY A 69 -11.34 -4.69 2.18
N GLU A 70 -12.24 -5.54 2.68
CA GLU A 70 -11.97 -6.96 2.93
C GLU A 70 -11.42 -7.71 1.71
N PRO A 71 -11.93 -7.51 0.47
CA PRO A 71 -11.36 -8.18 -0.70
C PRO A 71 -9.92 -7.78 -1.01
N ALA A 72 -9.56 -6.52 -0.74
CA ALA A 72 -8.20 -6.03 -0.96
C ALA A 72 -7.24 -6.56 0.12
N LEU A 73 -7.69 -6.63 1.38
CA LEU A 73 -6.94 -7.24 2.47
C LEU A 73 -6.70 -8.73 2.18
N ALA A 74 -7.75 -9.46 1.81
CA ALA A 74 -7.64 -10.88 1.46
C ALA A 74 -6.65 -11.08 0.30
N ALA A 75 -6.74 -10.29 -0.76
CA ALA A 75 -5.81 -10.39 -1.90
C ALA A 75 -4.33 -10.18 -1.47
N TYR A 76 -4.07 -9.22 -0.57
CA TYR A 76 -2.73 -9.01 0.00
C TYR A 76 -2.27 -10.20 0.85
N GLU A 77 -3.13 -10.73 1.72
CA GLU A 77 -2.81 -11.87 2.59
C GLU A 77 -2.56 -13.15 1.79
N GLN A 78 -3.28 -13.36 0.68
CA GLN A 78 -3.00 -14.46 -0.24
C GLN A 78 -1.62 -14.28 -0.91
N ASP A 79 -1.32 -13.12 -1.51
CA ASP A 79 -0.01 -12.88 -2.16
C ASP A 79 1.16 -13.00 -1.18
N THR A 80 1.03 -12.44 0.03
CA THR A 80 2.08 -12.54 1.06
C THR A 80 2.25 -13.96 1.60
N GLY A 81 1.16 -14.72 1.76
CA GLY A 81 1.21 -16.14 2.10
C GLY A 81 1.92 -16.98 1.03
N GLU A 82 1.60 -16.75 -0.24
CA GLU A 82 2.24 -17.44 -1.38
C GLU A 82 3.74 -17.12 -1.49
N ARG A 83 4.15 -15.88 -1.18
CA ARG A 83 5.57 -15.49 -1.11
C ARG A 83 6.35 -16.18 0.01
N GLY A 84 5.68 -16.53 1.11
CA GLY A 84 6.28 -17.32 2.19
C GLY A 84 6.53 -18.78 1.80
N VAL A 85 5.63 -19.35 0.99
CA VAL A 85 5.71 -20.74 0.54
C VAL A 85 6.76 -20.94 -0.57
N LEU A 86 6.94 -19.97 -1.47
CA LEU A 86 7.94 -20.04 -2.56
C LEU A 86 9.42 -19.90 -2.10
N ARG A 87 9.68 -19.78 -0.80
CA ARG A 87 11.03 -19.71 -0.21
C ARG A 87 11.37 -20.94 0.67
N SER A 88 10.57 -22.01 0.60
CA SER A 88 10.81 -23.30 1.27
C SER A 88 11.24 -24.37 0.27
#